data_AF-A0A518K864-F1
#
_entry.id   AF-A0A518K864-F1
#
_cell.length_a   1.000
_cell.length_b   1.000
_cell.length_c   1.000
_cell.angle_alpha   90.00
_cell.angle_beta   90.00
_cell.angle_gamma   90.00
#
_symmetry.space_group_name_H-M   'P 1'
#
loop_
_entity.id
_entity.type
_entity.pdbx_description
1 polymer ?
#
loop_
_entity_poly.entity_id
_entity_poly.type
_entity_poly.pdbx_seq_one_letter_code
_entity_poly.pdbx_strand_id
1 'polypeptide(L)'
;MRCVLAALLGAVAMTAPASAYYKYISIDGDFSDWADVPVIDADPQDNVGSVDIGDIKVANDDNYLYIYYSSYDSLALSTFVTIDYDSNPATGYDVFGLGLVGVEAGWQNDFPFQLQTGVFNNGLGFAAGDFFGIGAALLAPYGDFPEHELAIPLGLHFNFGGFVPDAPVFDDADFDLLLWTDAGAGDVSSKISYTLSTPEPTSATIALVGLFAAAARRRVG
;
A
#
# COMPACT_ATOMS: atom_id res chain seq x y z
N MET A 1 37.09 6.20 45.29
CA MET A 1 36.56 6.89 44.10
C MET A 1 36.14 5.84 43.10
N ARG A 2 34.84 5.63 42.90
CA ARG A 2 34.30 4.79 41.83
C ARG A 2 33.36 5.68 41.02
N CYS A 3 33.81 6.10 39.84
CA CYS A 3 32.97 6.75 38.84
C CYS A 3 31.93 5.75 38.36
N VAL A 4 30.65 6.09 38.50
CA VAL A 4 29.57 5.40 37.80
C VAL A 4 29.25 6.24 36.57
N LEU A 5 29.59 5.71 35.40
CA LEU A 5 29.26 6.29 34.10
C LEU A 5 27.81 5.87 33.79
N ALA A 6 26.88 6.84 33.79
CA ALA A 6 25.52 6.60 33.34
C ALA A 6 25.50 6.62 31.81
N ALA A 7 25.25 5.46 31.18
CA ALA A 7 24.97 5.38 29.76
C ALA A 7 23.52 5.81 29.52
N LEU A 8 23.34 6.96 28.87
CA LEU A 8 22.06 7.37 28.30
C LEU A 8 21.81 6.50 27.06
N LEU A 9 20.88 5.55 27.16
CA LEU A 9 20.28 4.95 25.98
C LEU A 9 19.38 6.00 25.32
N GLY A 10 19.80 6.53 24.18
CA GLY A 10 18.92 7.25 23.28
C GLY A 10 17.93 6.26 22.66
N ALA A 11 16.65 6.44 22.93
CA ALA A 11 15.61 5.75 22.20
C ALA A 11 15.58 6.32 20.78
N VAL A 12 16.00 5.54 19.79
CA VAL A 12 15.65 5.79 18.40
C VAL A 12 14.16 5.50 18.30
N ALA A 13 13.36 6.52 17.99
CA ALA A 13 11.97 6.33 17.63
C ALA A 13 11.95 5.57 16.30
N MET A 14 11.74 4.26 16.36
CA MET A 14 11.28 3.48 15.22
C MET A 14 9.88 4.01 14.91
N THR A 15 9.70 4.68 13.78
CA THR A 15 8.38 4.98 13.24
C THR A 15 7.67 3.64 13.06
N ALA A 16 6.62 3.39 13.84
CA ALA A 16 5.78 2.23 13.59
C ALA A 16 5.25 2.35 12.15
N PRO A 17 5.26 1.25 11.36
CA PRO A 17 4.64 1.27 10.04
C PRO A 17 3.20 1.76 10.20
N ALA A 18 2.77 2.57 9.24
CA ALA A 18 1.44 3.12 9.30
C ALA A 18 0.42 1.97 9.27
N SER A 19 -0.64 2.08 10.07
CA SER A 19 -1.34 0.94 10.67
C SER A 19 -1.81 -0.10 9.64
N ALA A 20 -1.21 -1.29 9.68
CA ALA A 20 -1.70 -2.48 8.99
C ALA A 20 -3.20 -2.70 9.32
N TYR A 21 -4.09 -2.58 8.33
CA TYR A 21 -5.54 -2.64 8.55
C TYR A 21 -6.19 -3.78 7.77
N TYR A 22 -6.53 -4.87 8.44
CA TYR A 22 -7.16 -6.02 7.79
C TYR A 22 -8.65 -5.78 7.57
N LYS A 23 -9.08 -5.65 6.33
CA LYS A 23 -10.48 -5.42 5.95
C LYS A 23 -10.76 -5.81 4.51
N TYR A 24 -11.94 -6.39 4.29
CA TYR A 24 -12.53 -6.52 2.97
C TYR A 24 -13.22 -5.21 2.57
N ILE A 25 -12.90 -4.72 1.37
CA ILE A 25 -13.52 -3.54 0.74
C ILE A 25 -14.19 -3.97 -0.56
N SER A 26 -15.39 -3.43 -0.81
CA SER A 26 -16.11 -3.61 -2.08
C SER A 26 -15.76 -2.47 -3.02
N ILE A 27 -15.18 -2.79 -4.19
CA ILE A 27 -14.86 -1.76 -5.20
C ILE A 27 -16.11 -1.47 -6.03
N ASP A 28 -16.93 -0.52 -5.59
CA ASP A 28 -18.22 -0.16 -6.17
C ASP A 28 -18.56 1.34 -6.17
N GLY A 29 -17.71 2.18 -5.57
CA GLY A 29 -17.88 3.62 -5.45
C GLY A 29 -18.76 4.06 -4.28
N ASP A 30 -19.19 3.14 -3.40
CA ASP A 30 -19.76 3.43 -2.09
C ASP A 30 -18.66 3.35 -1.01
N PHE A 31 -18.11 4.50 -0.63
CA PHE A 31 -16.99 4.58 0.31
C PHE A 31 -17.34 4.31 1.78
N SER A 32 -18.53 3.81 2.09
CA SER A 32 -18.98 3.61 3.47
C SER A 32 -18.17 2.55 4.24
N ASP A 33 -17.57 1.59 3.54
CA ASP A 33 -16.65 0.61 4.12
C ASP A 33 -15.26 1.19 4.44
N TRP A 34 -14.93 2.39 3.97
CA TRP A 34 -13.70 3.11 4.35
C TRP A 34 -13.83 3.98 5.62
N ALA A 35 -15.00 4.03 6.23
CA ALA A 35 -15.31 4.97 7.31
C ALA A 35 -14.48 4.77 8.60
N ASP A 36 -14.04 3.54 8.86
CA ASP A 36 -13.24 3.13 10.03
C ASP A 36 -11.77 2.85 9.68
N VAL A 37 -11.39 2.92 8.40
CA VAL A 37 -10.01 2.81 7.94
C VAL A 37 -9.30 4.14 8.22
N PRO A 38 -8.19 4.16 8.99
CA PRO A 38 -7.46 5.38 9.29
C PRO A 38 -6.87 6.05 8.04
N VAL A 39 -6.86 7.38 8.04
CA VAL A 39 -6.08 8.16 7.08
C VAL A 39 -4.60 7.98 7.41
N ILE A 40 -3.84 7.53 6.41
CA ILE A 40 -2.43 7.14 6.52
C ILE A 40 -1.50 8.27 6.07
N ASP A 41 -1.97 9.07 5.13
CA ASP A 41 -1.35 10.30 4.64
C ASP A 41 -2.45 11.28 4.25
N ALA A 42 -2.18 12.57 4.42
CA ALA A 42 -3.12 13.62 4.08
C ALA A 42 -2.33 14.86 3.67
N ASP A 43 -2.69 15.42 2.52
CA ASP A 43 -2.10 16.66 2.04
C ASP A 43 -3.09 17.84 2.16
N PRO A 44 -2.65 19.06 2.49
CA PRO A 44 -3.52 20.24 2.50
C PRO A 44 -3.88 20.69 1.09
N GLN A 45 -5.07 21.29 0.92
CA GLN A 45 -5.46 21.92 -0.34
C GLN A 45 -4.55 23.12 -0.70
N ASP A 46 -3.48 22.88 -1.46
CA ASP A 46 -2.54 23.91 -1.87
C ASP A 46 -2.24 23.94 -3.39
N ASN A 47 -2.81 22.99 -4.14
CA ASN A 47 -2.65 22.85 -5.59
C ASN A 47 -3.91 23.22 -6.37
N VAL A 48 -4.52 24.35 -6.00
CA VAL A 48 -5.81 24.82 -6.56
C VAL A 48 -5.79 24.93 -8.08
N GLY A 49 -6.64 24.13 -8.74
CA GLY A 49 -6.85 24.17 -10.19
C GLY A 49 -6.10 23.11 -10.99
N SER A 50 -5.35 22.24 -10.32
CA SER A 50 -4.82 20.96 -10.81
C SER A 50 -5.24 19.85 -9.84
N VAL A 51 -4.91 18.59 -10.18
CA VAL A 51 -5.05 17.46 -9.26
C VAL A 51 -4.30 17.77 -7.97
N ASP A 52 -5.02 17.73 -6.86
CA ASP A 52 -4.57 18.06 -5.51
C ASP A 52 -4.98 16.90 -4.59
N ILE A 53 -4.06 15.97 -4.34
CA ILE A 53 -4.29 14.72 -3.61
C ILE A 53 -4.65 15.06 -2.17
N GLY A 54 -5.64 14.38 -1.59
CA GLY A 54 -6.11 14.62 -0.23
C GLY A 54 -5.76 13.47 0.71
N ASP A 55 -6.78 12.92 1.35
CA ASP A 55 -6.63 11.79 2.26
C ASP A 55 -6.32 10.51 1.50
N ILE A 56 -5.35 9.74 2.01
CA ILE A 56 -5.01 8.41 1.54
C ILE A 56 -5.29 7.41 2.66
N LYS A 57 -5.90 6.28 2.32
CA LYS A 57 -6.17 5.17 3.25
C LYS A 57 -5.75 3.87 2.60
N VAL A 58 -5.25 2.94 3.41
CA VAL A 58 -4.81 1.63 2.94
C VAL A 58 -5.34 0.55 3.87
N ALA A 59 -5.83 -0.53 3.27
CA ALA A 59 -6.25 -1.75 3.96
C ALA A 59 -5.87 -2.97 3.12
N ASN A 60 -5.96 -4.17 3.66
CA ASN A 60 -5.82 -5.39 2.87
C ASN A 60 -6.70 -6.52 3.41
N ASP A 61 -7.02 -7.48 2.57
CA ASP A 61 -7.49 -8.80 2.99
C ASP A 61 -6.47 -9.89 2.58
N ASP A 62 -6.91 -11.14 2.51
CA ASP A 62 -6.05 -12.26 2.09
C ASP A 62 -5.68 -12.22 0.59
N ASN A 63 -6.41 -11.46 -0.23
CA ASN A 63 -6.34 -11.50 -1.69
C ASN A 63 -5.95 -10.16 -2.31
N TYR A 64 -6.29 -9.05 -1.68
CA TYR A 64 -6.16 -7.71 -2.24
C TYR A 64 -5.54 -6.73 -1.24
N LEU A 65 -4.70 -5.85 -1.79
CA LEU A 65 -4.38 -4.55 -1.22
C LEU A 65 -5.45 -3.57 -1.69
N TYR A 66 -6.07 -2.86 -0.75
CA TYR A 66 -7.05 -1.83 -1.01
C TYR A 66 -6.45 -0.45 -0.76
N ILE A 67 -6.68 0.47 -1.69
CA ILE A 67 -6.22 1.85 -1.57
C ILE A 67 -7.40 2.77 -1.85
N TYR A 68 -7.65 3.70 -0.93
CA TYR A 68 -8.53 4.84 -1.15
C TYR A 68 -7.68 6.10 -1.24
N TYR A 69 -8.06 6.99 -2.15
CA TYR A 69 -7.56 8.36 -2.12
C TYR A 69 -8.68 9.34 -2.46
N SER A 70 -8.59 10.53 -1.87
CA SER A 70 -9.38 11.68 -2.29
C SER A 70 -8.52 12.70 -3.04
N SER A 71 -9.17 13.67 -3.65
CA SER A 71 -8.57 14.88 -4.18
C SER A 71 -9.50 16.07 -3.94
N TYR A 72 -8.93 17.26 -3.76
CA TYR A 72 -9.69 18.49 -3.55
C TYR A 72 -10.39 18.99 -4.81
N ASP A 73 -10.01 18.47 -5.98
CA ASP A 73 -10.68 18.66 -7.26
C ASP A 73 -11.16 17.32 -7.84
N SER A 74 -11.95 17.37 -8.91
CA SER A 74 -12.53 16.16 -9.50
C SER A 74 -11.63 15.49 -10.54
N LEU A 75 -10.43 15.99 -10.85
CA LEU A 75 -9.60 15.49 -11.96
C LEU A 75 -8.66 14.34 -11.54
N ALA A 76 -9.01 13.62 -10.48
CA ALA A 76 -8.13 12.67 -9.83
C ALA A 76 -8.00 11.31 -10.54
N LEU A 77 -8.71 11.08 -11.66
CA LEU A 77 -8.61 9.81 -12.38
C LEU A 77 -7.16 9.53 -12.78
N SER A 78 -6.42 10.55 -13.21
CA SER A 78 -5.05 10.44 -13.72
C SER A 78 -3.98 10.13 -12.66
N THR A 79 -4.36 10.07 -11.37
CA THR A 79 -3.45 9.78 -10.26
C THR A 79 -2.79 8.42 -10.43
N PHE A 80 -1.47 8.43 -10.27
CA PHE A 80 -0.65 7.23 -10.24
C PHE A 80 -0.61 6.68 -8.81
N VAL A 81 -0.76 5.36 -8.72
CA VAL A 81 -0.47 4.58 -7.52
C VAL A 81 0.77 3.76 -7.81
N THR A 82 1.80 3.86 -6.98
CA THR A 82 3.07 3.14 -7.19
C THR A 82 3.55 2.46 -5.92
N ILE A 83 4.25 1.34 -6.11
CA ILE A 83 4.77 0.47 -5.05
C ILE A 83 6.27 0.26 -5.27
N ASP A 84 7.02 0.52 -4.21
CA ASP A 84 8.41 0.12 -4.00
C ASP A 84 8.37 -1.16 -3.16
N TYR A 85 8.50 -2.29 -3.83
CA TYR A 85 8.21 -3.60 -3.23
C TYR A 85 9.32 -4.08 -2.29
N ASP A 86 10.55 -3.59 -2.48
CA ASP A 86 11.70 -3.94 -1.65
C ASP A 86 12.07 -2.85 -0.63
N SER A 87 11.26 -1.77 -0.57
CA SER A 87 11.42 -0.61 0.31
C SER A 87 12.82 0.00 0.23
N ASN A 88 13.40 0.00 -0.96
CA ASN A 88 14.75 0.48 -1.19
C ASN A 88 14.73 1.64 -2.21
N PRO A 89 14.91 2.89 -1.75
CA PRO A 89 14.86 4.06 -2.65
C PRO A 89 16.02 4.13 -3.65
N ALA A 90 16.98 3.22 -3.59
CA ALA A 90 18.06 3.10 -4.58
C ALA A 90 17.75 2.12 -5.72
N THR A 91 16.70 1.32 -5.60
CA THR A 91 16.13 0.48 -6.67
C THR A 91 14.96 1.22 -7.34
N GLY A 92 14.30 0.59 -8.31
CA GLY A 92 13.17 1.18 -9.03
C GLY A 92 13.37 2.56 -9.65
N TYR A 93 12.25 3.19 -10.01
CA TYR A 93 12.17 4.53 -10.59
C TYR A 93 11.98 5.59 -9.51
N ASP A 94 12.74 6.67 -9.61
CA ASP A 94 12.68 7.80 -8.68
C ASP A 94 11.65 8.83 -9.17
N VAL A 95 10.47 8.86 -8.54
CA VAL A 95 9.39 9.77 -8.89
C VAL A 95 9.85 11.22 -8.66
N PHE A 96 9.86 12.00 -9.74
CA PHE A 96 10.34 13.39 -9.80
C PHE A 96 11.80 13.62 -9.35
N GLY A 97 12.59 12.56 -9.11
CA GLY A 97 13.96 12.70 -8.61
C GLY A 97 14.06 13.09 -7.12
N LEU A 98 13.03 12.74 -6.32
CA LEU A 98 12.91 13.15 -4.92
C LEU A 98 13.64 12.20 -3.96
N GLY A 99 13.94 10.97 -4.38
CA GLY A 99 14.59 9.95 -3.56
C GLY A 99 13.73 9.46 -2.39
N LEU A 100 12.40 9.53 -2.52
CA LEU A 100 11.46 9.07 -1.48
C LEU A 100 11.32 7.54 -1.47
N VAL A 101 11.16 6.96 -2.66
CA VAL A 101 10.94 5.53 -2.92
C VAL A 101 11.52 5.18 -4.28
N GLY A 102 11.85 3.91 -4.46
CA GLY A 102 12.33 3.34 -5.70
C GLY A 102 11.26 2.43 -6.28
N VAL A 103 10.31 2.96 -7.07
CA VAL A 103 9.11 2.17 -7.41
C VAL A 103 9.34 1.23 -8.59
N GLU A 104 8.81 0.00 -8.52
CA GLU A 104 8.87 -1.01 -9.59
C GLU A 104 7.50 -1.35 -10.17
N ALA A 105 6.43 -1.18 -9.39
CA ALA A 105 5.07 -1.43 -9.84
C ALA A 105 4.26 -0.12 -9.80
N GLY A 106 3.46 0.11 -10.84
CA GLY A 106 2.64 1.30 -10.95
C GLY A 106 1.31 1.02 -11.62
N TRP A 107 0.33 1.85 -11.28
CA TRP A 107 -0.99 1.89 -11.88
C TRP A 107 -1.33 3.33 -12.20
N GLN A 108 -1.90 3.56 -13.37
CA GLN A 108 -2.63 4.77 -13.68
C GLN A 108 -4.07 4.32 -13.92
N ASN A 109 -5.00 4.78 -13.09
CA ASN A 109 -6.33 4.19 -13.03
C ASN A 109 -6.23 2.69 -12.64
N ASP A 110 -6.88 1.81 -13.39
CA ASP A 110 -6.75 0.35 -13.33
C ASP A 110 -5.70 -0.23 -14.29
N PHE A 111 -4.94 0.62 -15.00
CA PHE A 111 -3.94 0.18 -15.98
C PHE A 111 -2.56 0.01 -15.33
N PRO A 112 -2.02 -1.22 -15.29
CA PRO A 112 -0.76 -1.48 -14.64
C PRO A 112 0.44 -1.26 -15.56
N PHE A 113 1.58 -0.90 -14.98
CA PHE A 113 2.85 -0.82 -15.67
C PHE A 113 3.99 -1.10 -14.69
N GLN A 114 5.13 -1.51 -15.23
CA GLN A 114 6.34 -1.68 -14.45
C GLN A 114 7.29 -0.51 -14.66
N LEU A 115 8.02 -0.15 -13.62
CA LEU A 115 9.07 0.84 -13.66
C LEU A 115 10.41 0.23 -13.30
N GLN A 116 11.49 0.90 -13.71
CA GLN A 116 12.86 0.51 -13.40
C GLN A 116 13.72 1.75 -13.23
N THR A 117 14.93 1.59 -12.70
CA THR A 117 15.88 2.69 -12.53
C THR A 117 16.11 3.46 -13.83
N GLY A 118 15.69 4.73 -13.80
CA GLY A 118 15.77 5.65 -14.93
C GLY A 118 14.78 5.39 -16.07
N VAL A 119 13.86 4.43 -15.93
CA VAL A 119 12.90 4.03 -16.97
C VAL A 119 11.48 4.07 -16.40
N PHE A 120 10.73 5.11 -16.78
CA PHE A 120 9.29 5.16 -16.59
C PHE A 120 8.62 4.23 -17.61
N ASN A 121 7.79 3.30 -17.14
CA ASN A 121 7.08 2.31 -17.95
C ASN A 121 7.99 1.52 -18.92
N ASN A 122 8.51 0.38 -18.45
CA ASN A 122 9.40 -0.49 -19.23
C ASN A 122 8.68 -1.31 -20.34
N GLY A 123 7.34 -1.25 -20.41
CA GLY A 123 6.52 -1.95 -21.40
C GLY A 123 6.33 -3.46 -21.19
N LEU A 124 6.77 -4.04 -20.06
CA LEU A 124 6.69 -5.48 -19.80
C LEU A 124 5.37 -5.94 -19.16
N GLY A 125 4.62 -5.06 -18.48
CA GLY A 125 3.32 -5.38 -17.87
C GLY A 125 3.42 -6.42 -16.73
N PHE A 126 2.38 -7.17 -16.39
CA PHE A 126 2.44 -8.20 -15.34
C PHE A 126 2.09 -9.59 -15.89
N ALA A 127 2.51 -10.65 -15.20
CA ALA A 127 2.43 -12.04 -15.69
C ALA A 127 1.00 -12.62 -15.67
N ALA A 128 0.06 -11.93 -15.02
CA ALA A 128 -1.36 -12.25 -15.07
C ALA A 128 -1.96 -11.89 -16.44
N GLY A 129 -1.71 -12.75 -17.43
CA GLY A 129 -2.66 -13.14 -18.49
C GLY A 129 -3.15 -12.13 -19.53
N ASP A 130 -3.21 -10.83 -19.27
CA ASP A 130 -3.65 -9.88 -20.29
C ASP A 130 -3.06 -8.48 -20.07
N PHE A 131 -2.48 -7.93 -21.14
CA PHE A 131 -2.12 -6.51 -21.23
C PHE A 131 -3.40 -5.64 -21.17
N PHE A 132 -4.58 -6.24 -21.40
CA PHE A 132 -5.89 -5.62 -21.24
C PHE A 132 -6.85 -6.47 -20.39
N GLY A 133 -7.00 -6.10 -19.13
CA GLY A 133 -8.21 -6.42 -18.36
C GLY A 133 -8.15 -7.74 -17.60
N ILE A 134 -8.85 -7.73 -16.46
CA ILE A 134 -9.00 -8.81 -15.47
C ILE A 134 -7.70 -9.31 -14.85
N GLY A 135 -7.13 -8.50 -13.95
CA GLY A 135 -6.18 -9.04 -12.95
C GLY A 135 -5.14 -8.09 -12.38
N ALA A 136 -5.14 -6.80 -12.70
CA ALA A 136 -4.08 -5.92 -12.22
C ALA A 136 -4.54 -4.90 -11.17
N ALA A 137 -5.73 -4.32 -11.34
CA ALA A 137 -6.47 -3.66 -10.28
C ALA A 137 -7.96 -3.61 -10.64
N LEU A 138 -8.81 -3.47 -9.63
CA LEU A 138 -10.17 -2.92 -9.80
C LEU A 138 -10.12 -1.43 -9.43
N LEU A 139 -11.00 -0.61 -10.02
CA LEU A 139 -11.13 0.81 -9.73
C LEU A 139 -12.61 1.20 -9.68
N ALA A 140 -13.00 1.98 -8.67
CA ALA A 140 -14.27 2.66 -8.64
C ALA A 140 -14.16 4.03 -7.95
N PRO A 141 -15.02 5.01 -8.32
CA PRO A 141 -15.71 5.09 -9.59
C PRO A 141 -14.70 5.26 -10.75
N TYR A 142 -15.03 4.76 -11.94
CA TYR A 142 -14.23 5.04 -13.14
C TYR A 142 -14.66 6.38 -13.73
N GLY A 143 -13.79 7.39 -13.64
CA GLY A 143 -14.04 8.74 -14.14
C GLY A 143 -13.38 9.82 -13.28
N ASP A 144 -13.56 11.07 -13.69
CA ASP A 144 -13.12 12.25 -12.94
C ASP A 144 -14.06 12.48 -11.74
N PHE A 145 -13.66 11.93 -10.60
CA PHE A 145 -14.31 12.07 -9.30
C PHE A 145 -13.26 12.50 -8.25
N PRO A 146 -13.67 13.13 -7.15
CA PRO A 146 -12.76 13.55 -6.08
C PRO A 146 -12.37 12.40 -5.14
N GLU A 147 -12.92 11.20 -5.31
CA GLU A 147 -12.65 10.04 -4.47
C GLU A 147 -12.57 8.81 -5.37
N HIS A 148 -11.61 7.94 -5.08
CA HIS A 148 -11.40 6.68 -5.77
C HIS A 148 -10.97 5.59 -4.79
N GLU A 149 -11.28 4.36 -5.16
CA GLU A 149 -10.85 3.16 -4.48
C GLU A 149 -10.32 2.13 -5.48
N LEU A 150 -9.25 1.46 -5.09
CA LEU A 150 -8.58 0.43 -5.87
C LEU A 150 -8.46 -0.86 -5.08
N ALA A 151 -8.54 -1.99 -5.79
CA ALA A 151 -8.13 -3.30 -5.26
C ALA A 151 -7.05 -3.90 -6.16
N ILE A 152 -5.83 -4.02 -5.64
CA ILE A 152 -4.68 -4.61 -6.31
C ILE A 152 -4.50 -6.04 -5.80
N PRO A 153 -4.47 -7.08 -6.66
CA PRO A 153 -4.28 -8.45 -6.22
C PRO A 153 -2.90 -8.67 -5.59
N LEU A 154 -2.87 -9.28 -4.40
CA LEU A 154 -1.62 -9.66 -3.72
C LEU A 154 -0.87 -10.78 -4.44
N GLY A 155 -1.57 -11.58 -5.26
CA GLY A 155 -0.97 -12.63 -6.10
C GLY A 155 -0.38 -12.14 -7.42
N LEU A 156 -0.13 -10.84 -7.57
CA LEU A 156 0.41 -10.27 -8.81
C LEU A 156 1.90 -10.60 -8.96
N HIS A 157 2.35 -10.82 -10.19
CA HIS A 157 3.74 -11.10 -10.52
C HIS A 157 4.24 -10.18 -11.64
N PHE A 158 5.45 -9.65 -11.49
CA PHE A 158 6.20 -9.01 -12.56
C PHE A 158 6.41 -9.97 -13.73
N ASN A 159 6.19 -9.48 -14.96
CA ASN A 159 6.56 -10.18 -16.18
C ASN A 159 7.92 -9.70 -16.65
N PHE A 160 8.88 -10.60 -16.84
CA PHE A 160 10.21 -10.25 -17.35
C PHE A 160 10.45 -10.74 -18.79
N GLY A 161 9.38 -10.88 -19.58
CA GLY A 161 9.45 -11.27 -20.99
C GLY A 161 10.02 -12.67 -21.21
N GLY A 162 10.00 -13.54 -20.18
CA GLY A 162 10.60 -14.87 -20.21
C GLY A 162 12.14 -14.88 -20.16
N PHE A 163 12.80 -13.74 -19.96
CA PHE A 163 14.26 -13.66 -19.80
C PHE A 163 14.73 -14.15 -18.43
N VAL A 164 13.92 -13.92 -17.41
CA VAL A 164 14.05 -14.47 -16.05
C VAL A 164 12.66 -14.92 -15.57
N PRO A 165 12.59 -15.80 -14.55
CA PRO A 165 11.31 -16.15 -13.95
C PRO A 165 10.58 -14.92 -13.43
N ASP A 166 9.26 -14.91 -13.59
CA ASP A 166 8.38 -13.90 -13.01
C ASP A 166 8.53 -13.87 -11.49
N ALA A 167 8.57 -12.68 -10.90
CA ALA A 167 8.71 -12.47 -9.45
C ALA A 167 7.41 -11.90 -8.87
N PRO A 168 7.01 -12.27 -7.65
CA PRO A 168 5.85 -11.64 -7.01
C PRO A 168 6.07 -10.14 -6.84
N VAL A 169 5.00 -9.35 -6.96
CA VAL A 169 5.03 -7.93 -6.59
C VAL A 169 5.03 -7.76 -5.08
N PHE A 170 4.35 -8.65 -4.36
CA PHE A 170 4.30 -8.67 -2.91
C PHE A 170 5.01 -9.94 -2.42
N ASP A 171 6.34 -9.93 -2.44
CA ASP A 171 7.16 -11.03 -1.92
C ASP A 171 7.55 -10.85 -0.45
N ASP A 172 7.48 -9.61 0.07
CA ASP A 172 7.49 -9.24 1.48
C ASP A 172 6.13 -8.66 1.91
N ALA A 173 5.86 -8.72 3.22
CA ALA A 173 4.71 -8.05 3.83
C ALA A 173 4.92 -6.54 3.98
N ASP A 174 6.18 -6.10 4.05
CA ASP A 174 6.55 -4.69 4.16
C ASP A 174 6.89 -4.10 2.78
N PHE A 175 6.24 -2.99 2.43
CA PHE A 175 6.54 -2.24 1.21
C PHE A 175 6.23 -0.75 1.38
N ASP A 176 6.77 0.07 0.49
CA ASP A 176 6.50 1.50 0.45
C ASP A 176 5.56 1.83 -0.73
N LEU A 177 4.69 2.82 -0.55
CA LEU A 177 3.79 3.34 -1.57
C LEU A 177 4.01 4.84 -1.77
N LEU A 178 3.67 5.29 -2.97
CA LEU A 178 3.58 6.69 -3.33
C LEU A 178 2.39 6.89 -4.26
N LEU A 179 1.56 7.89 -3.96
CA LEU A 179 0.56 8.41 -4.88
C LEU A 179 1.07 9.71 -5.46
N TRP A 180 0.90 9.91 -6.76
CA TRP A 180 1.41 11.10 -7.43
C TRP A 180 0.67 11.39 -8.71
N THR A 181 0.83 12.60 -9.22
CA THR A 181 0.29 13.03 -10.51
C THR A 181 1.30 13.94 -11.20
N ASP A 182 1.44 13.81 -12.51
CA ASP A 182 2.18 14.75 -13.35
C ASP A 182 1.23 15.74 -14.07
N ALA A 183 -0.07 15.70 -13.74
CA ALA A 183 -1.05 16.62 -14.27
C ALA A 183 -0.91 18.02 -13.63
N GLY A 184 -0.95 19.06 -14.46
CA GLY A 184 -0.93 20.44 -13.97
C GLY A 184 0.39 20.81 -13.30
N ALA A 185 0.34 21.22 -12.03
CA ALA A 185 1.53 21.53 -11.23
C ALA A 185 2.29 20.28 -10.75
N GLY A 186 1.65 19.11 -10.88
CA GLY A 186 2.09 17.87 -10.26
C GLY A 186 1.82 17.86 -8.76
N ASP A 187 1.69 16.67 -8.21
CA ASP A 187 1.47 16.46 -6.78
C ASP A 187 1.99 15.08 -6.36
N VAL A 188 2.37 14.92 -5.10
CA VAL A 188 2.99 13.70 -4.58
C VAL A 188 2.74 13.56 -3.08
N SER A 189 2.26 12.38 -2.68
CA SER A 189 2.07 12.01 -1.29
C SER A 189 3.39 11.99 -0.53
N SER A 190 3.31 11.96 0.80
CA SER A 190 4.46 11.49 1.59
C SER A 190 4.80 10.04 1.22
N LYS A 191 6.00 9.58 1.61
CA LYS A 191 6.30 8.14 1.59
C LYS A 191 5.38 7.41 2.56
N ILE A 192 4.62 6.43 2.06
CA ILE A 192 3.71 5.62 2.87
C ILE A 192 4.33 4.24 3.07
N SER A 193 4.81 3.93 4.28
CA SER A 193 5.26 2.58 4.62
C SER A 193 4.09 1.74 5.13
N TYR A 194 3.81 0.61 4.48
CA TYR A 194 2.71 -0.29 4.82
C TYR A 194 3.20 -1.71 5.07
N THR A 195 2.61 -2.35 6.08
CA THR A 195 2.80 -3.77 6.37
C THR A 195 1.46 -4.48 6.14
N LEU A 196 1.43 -5.55 5.34
CA LEU A 196 0.22 -6.36 5.18
C LEU A 196 -0.30 -6.85 6.54
N SER A 197 -1.55 -6.53 6.83
CA SER A 197 -2.25 -6.99 8.01
C SER A 197 -2.73 -8.43 7.82
N THR A 198 -2.94 -9.14 8.94
CA THR A 198 -3.49 -10.50 8.95
C THR A 198 -4.81 -10.51 9.69
N PRO A 199 -5.73 -11.45 9.40
CA PRO A 199 -7.02 -11.47 10.08
C PRO A 199 -6.82 -11.72 11.58
N GLU A 200 -7.45 -10.88 12.41
CA GLU A 200 -7.46 -11.09 13.85
C GLU A 200 -7.97 -12.50 14.17
N PRO A 201 -7.29 -13.27 15.04
CA PRO A 201 -7.73 -14.61 15.38
C PRO A 201 -9.12 -14.54 16.01
N THR A 202 -10.11 -15.11 15.34
CA THR A 202 -11.47 -15.20 15.85
C THR A 202 -11.46 -15.77 17.28
N SER A 203 -12.17 -15.12 18.21
CA SER A 203 -12.10 -15.41 19.66
C SER A 203 -12.41 -16.86 20.05
N ALA A 204 -12.91 -17.69 19.13
CA ALA A 204 -13.09 -19.13 19.30
C ALA A 204 -11.76 -19.87 19.55
N THR A 205 -10.64 -19.41 18.97
CA THR A 205 -9.32 -20.04 19.16
C THR A 205 -8.75 -19.75 20.56
N ILE A 206 -9.05 -18.58 21.13
CA ILE A 206 -8.61 -18.20 22.49
C ILE A 206 -9.35 -19.01 23.56
N ALA A 207 -10.62 -19.33 23.35
CA ALA A 207 -11.42 -20.15 24.27
C ALA A 207 -10.89 -21.60 24.39
N LEU A 208 -10.35 -22.17 23.30
CA LEU A 208 -9.84 -23.54 23.30
C LEU A 208 -8.57 -23.67 24.16
N VAL A 209 -7.65 -22.70 24.08
CA VAL A 209 -6.42 -22.68 24.91
C VAL A 209 -6.76 -22.50 26.40
N GLY A 210 -7.76 -21.66 26.73
CA GLY A 210 -8.23 -21.49 28.10
C GLY A 210 -8.84 -22.75 28.71
N LEU A 211 -9.60 -23.53 27.93
CA LEU A 211 -10.23 -24.78 28.38
C LEU A 211 -9.22 -25.92 28.65
N PHE A 212 -8.15 -26.03 27.85
CA PHE A 212 -7.10 -27.02 28.11
C PHE A 212 -6.27 -26.69 29.36
N ALA A 213 -5.99 -25.41 29.63
CA ALA A 213 -5.29 -25.00 30.85
C ALA A 213 -6.11 -25.24 32.12
N ALA A 214 -7.44 -25.05 32.07
CA ALA A 214 -8.34 -25.33 33.18
C ALA A 214 -8.53 -26.84 33.43
N ALA A 215 -8.58 -27.66 32.38
CA ALA A 215 -8.70 -29.12 32.50
C ALA A 215 -7.43 -29.78 33.08
N ALA A 216 -6.24 -29.23 32.78
CA ALA A 216 -4.98 -29.73 33.33
C ALA A 216 -4.83 -29.43 34.84
N ARG A 217 -5.34 -28.29 35.34
CA ARG A 217 -5.29 -27.96 36.77
C ARG A 217 -6.26 -28.78 37.64
N ARG A 218 -7.30 -29.38 37.05
CA ARG A 218 -8.30 -30.16 37.81
C ARG A 218 -7.92 -31.62 38.07
N ARG A 219 -6.78 -32.11 37.55
CA ARG A 219 -6.31 -33.50 37.74
C ARG A 219 -5.20 -33.67 38.79
N VAL A 220 -4.86 -32.62 39.55
CA VAL A 220 -3.79 -32.67 40.58
C VAL A 220 -4.32 -32.26 41.97
N GLY A 221 -5.58 -32.58 42.27
CA GLY A 221 -6.20 -32.35 43.58
C GLY A 221 -6.78 -33.62 44.16
#